data_AF-A0A433XKW7-F1
#
_entry.id   AF-A0A433XKW7-F1
#
_cell.length_a   1.000
_cell.length_b   1.000
_cell.length_c   1.000
_cell.angle_alpha   90.00
_cell.angle_beta   90.00
_cell.angle_gamma   90.00
#
_symmetry.space_group_name_H-M   'P 1'
#
loop_
_entity.id
_entity.type
_entity.pdbx_description
1 polymer ?
#
loop_
_entity_poly.entity_id
_entity_poly.type
_entity_poly.pdbx_seq_one_letter_code
_entity_poly.pdbx_strand_id
1 'polypeptide(L)'
;MATMNVSLPDAMKQWVEEQAATGRYSNASDYVRDLIRRDQERGAAIAEMRALIDEGLASGMSDKTIADIKRDVRKELGIDDTSDAA
;
A
#
# COMPACT_ATOMS: atom_id res chain seq x y z
N MET A 1 -27.29 -11.14 -2.22
CA MET A 1 -25.87 -11.53 -2.32
C MET A 1 -25.78 -12.84 -3.09
N ALA A 2 -24.74 -13.02 -3.90
CA ALA A 2 -24.43 -14.33 -4.45
C ALA A 2 -23.84 -15.23 -3.35
N THR A 3 -24.22 -16.51 -3.34
CA THR A 3 -23.71 -17.48 -2.37
C THR A 3 -22.55 -18.24 -3.00
N MET A 4 -21.44 -18.36 -2.28
CA MET A 4 -20.27 -19.14 -2.66
C MET A 4 -19.97 -20.17 -1.57
N ASN A 5 -19.93 -21.45 -1.94
CA ASN A 5 -19.58 -22.54 -1.03
C ASN A 5 -18.09 -22.88 -1.19
N VAL A 6 -17.37 -22.96 -0.08
CA VAL A 6 -15.95 -23.32 -0.06
C VAL A 6 -15.75 -24.39 0.99
N SER A 7 -15.13 -25.51 0.59
CA SER A 7 -14.72 -26.56 1.53
C SER A 7 -13.36 -26.22 2.12
N LEU A 8 -13.27 -26.24 3.44
CA LEU A 8 -12.04 -25.99 4.18
C LEU A 8 -11.68 -27.24 5.01
N PRO A 9 -10.39 -27.56 5.19
CA PRO A 9 -9.95 -28.50 6.21
C PRO A 9 -10.42 -28.07 7.61
N ASP A 10 -10.65 -29.02 8.50
CA ASP A 10 -11.21 -28.75 9.84
C ASP A 10 -10.41 -27.69 10.61
N ALA A 11 -9.07 -27.76 10.56
CA ALA A 11 -8.21 -26.78 11.22
C ALA A 11 -8.42 -25.33 10.71
N MET A 12 -8.65 -25.16 9.40
CA MET A 12 -8.92 -23.85 8.81
C MET A 12 -10.32 -23.36 9.17
N LYS A 13 -11.31 -24.25 9.18
CA LYS A 13 -12.67 -23.93 9.62
C LYS A 13 -12.65 -23.43 11.07
N GLN A 14 -12.02 -24.16 11.97
CA GLN A 14 -11.93 -23.80 13.38
C GLN A 14 -11.28 -22.42 13.55
N TRP A 15 -10.18 -22.16 12.82
CA TRP A 15 -9.53 -20.86 12.87
C TRP A 15 -10.45 -19.72 12.39
N VAL A 16 -11.19 -19.91 11.30
CA VAL A 16 -12.17 -18.92 10.80
C VAL A 16 -13.28 -18.66 11.83
N GLU A 17 -13.77 -19.71 12.50
CA GLU A 17 -14.78 -19.59 13.54
C GLU A 17 -14.25 -18.82 14.76
N GLU A 18 -13.00 -19.07 15.17
CA GLU A 18 -12.33 -18.31 16.24
C GLU A 18 -12.19 -16.83 15.88
N GLN A 19 -11.81 -16.50 14.63
CA GLN A 19 -11.75 -15.10 14.19
C GLN A 19 -13.13 -14.44 14.24
N ALA A 20 -14.18 -15.14 13.85
CA ALA A 20 -15.55 -14.64 13.93
C ALA A 20 -16.01 -14.44 15.39
N ALA A 21 -15.56 -15.28 16.31
CA ALA A 21 -15.91 -15.21 17.73
C ALA A 21 -15.28 -14.02 18.49
N THR A 22 -14.31 -13.31 17.89
CA THR A 22 -13.65 -12.14 18.51
C THR A 22 -14.56 -10.92 18.69
N GLY A 23 -15.81 -10.96 18.20
CA GLY A 23 -16.77 -9.85 18.22
C GLY A 23 -16.53 -8.81 17.13
N ARG A 24 -15.45 -8.95 16.35
CA ARG A 24 -15.16 -8.09 15.18
C ARG A 24 -16.02 -8.43 13.95
N TYR A 25 -16.49 -9.67 13.85
CA TYR A 25 -17.25 -10.16 12.71
C TYR A 25 -18.52 -10.85 13.20
N SER A 26 -19.62 -10.76 12.46
CA SER A 26 -20.89 -11.38 12.86
C SER A 26 -20.95 -12.88 12.55
N ASN A 27 -20.14 -13.35 11.60
CA ASN A 27 -20.07 -14.75 11.17
C ASN A 27 -18.81 -15.01 10.33
N ALA A 28 -18.56 -16.29 9.99
CA ALA A 28 -17.45 -16.71 9.15
C ALA A 28 -17.44 -16.06 7.76
N SER A 29 -18.60 -15.87 7.13
CA SER A 29 -18.68 -15.24 5.81
C SER A 29 -18.32 -13.76 5.83
N ASP A 30 -18.59 -13.04 6.93
CA ASP A 30 -18.16 -11.66 7.14
C ASP A 30 -16.63 -11.58 7.21
N TYR A 31 -16.02 -12.51 7.94
CA TYR A 31 -14.58 -12.62 8.02
C TYR A 31 -13.94 -12.91 6.66
N VAL A 32 -14.46 -13.89 5.92
CA VAL A 32 -13.95 -14.24 4.58
C VAL A 32 -14.11 -13.06 3.60
N ARG A 33 -15.23 -12.33 3.64
CA ARG A 33 -15.42 -11.13 2.80
C ARG A 33 -14.41 -10.03 3.13
N ASP A 34 -14.06 -9.87 4.40
CA ASP A 34 -13.03 -8.92 4.81
C ASP A 34 -11.64 -9.34 4.34
N LEU A 35 -11.30 -10.63 4.42
CA LEU A 35 -10.05 -11.17 3.88
C LEU A 35 -9.93 -10.92 2.37
N ILE A 36 -10.99 -11.18 1.61
CA ILE A 36 -11.02 -10.92 0.16
C ILE A 36 -10.78 -9.43 -0.13
N ARG A 37 -11.39 -8.52 0.66
CA ARG A 37 -11.17 -7.08 0.48
C ARG A 37 -9.72 -6.68 0.73
N ARG A 38 -9.12 -7.18 1.82
CA ARG A 38 -7.71 -6.92 2.15
C ARG A 38 -6.76 -7.47 1.09
N ASP A 39 -7.08 -8.63 0.52
CA ASP A 39 -6.32 -9.22 -0.58
C ASP A 39 -6.38 -8.32 -1.84
N GLN A 40 -7.57 -7.84 -2.20
CA GLN A 40 -7.75 -6.89 -3.30
C GLN A 40 -7.00 -5.57 -3.06
N GLU A 41 -7.12 -4.98 -1.87
CA GLU A 41 -6.43 -3.76 -1.48
C GLU A 41 -4.90 -3.92 -1.55
N ARG A 42 -4.38 -5.04 -1.05
CA ARG A 42 -2.96 -5.39 -1.14
C ARG A 42 -2.52 -5.55 -2.60
N GLY A 43 -3.32 -6.23 -3.41
CA GLY A 43 -3.06 -6.41 -4.84
C GLY A 43 -2.99 -5.07 -5.58
N ALA A 44 -3.94 -4.17 -5.30
CA ALA A 44 -3.97 -2.83 -5.87
C ALA A 44 -2.75 -2.00 -5.46
N ALA A 45 -2.40 -1.99 -4.16
CA ALA A 45 -1.23 -1.26 -3.67
C ALA A 45 0.09 -1.77 -4.28
N ILE A 46 0.22 -3.09 -4.47
CA ILE A 46 1.40 -3.68 -5.15
C ILE A 46 1.44 -3.27 -6.62
N ALA A 47 0.30 -3.28 -7.30
CA ALA A 47 0.22 -2.89 -8.70
C ALA A 47 0.59 -1.40 -8.90
N GLU A 48 0.06 -0.52 -8.04
CA GLU A 48 0.39 0.90 -8.04
C GLU A 48 1.89 1.14 -7.78
N MET A 49 2.45 0.51 -6.75
CA MET A 49 3.87 0.62 -6.43
C MET A 49 4.76 0.17 -7.60
N ARG A 50 4.39 -0.93 -8.28
CA ARG A 50 5.12 -1.41 -9.47
C ARG A 50 5.05 -0.41 -10.61
N ALA A 51 3.88 0.18 -10.87
CA ALA A 51 3.73 1.20 -11.91
C ALA A 51 4.63 2.41 -11.66
N LEU A 52 4.71 2.90 -10.40
CA LEU A 52 5.61 4.00 -10.03
C LEU A 52 7.09 3.65 -10.17
N ILE A 53 7.47 2.40 -9.85
CA ILE A 53 8.83 1.91 -10.07
C ILE A 53 9.15 1.86 -11.55
N ASP A 54 8.25 1.34 -12.37
CA ASP A 54 8.42 1.25 -13.83
C ASP A 54 8.54 2.65 -14.45
N GLU A 55 7.73 3.61 -14.00
CA GLU A 55 7.84 5.02 -14.40
C GLU A 55 9.22 5.59 -14.03
N GLY A 56 9.68 5.38 -12.79
CA GLY A 56 10.99 5.81 -12.33
C GLY A 56 12.14 5.22 -13.15
N LEU A 57 12.08 3.92 -13.46
CA LEU A 57 13.08 3.25 -14.30
C LEU A 57 13.06 3.80 -15.74
N ALA A 58 11.87 4.03 -16.30
CA ALA A 58 11.71 4.59 -17.64
C ALA A 58 12.17 6.06 -17.73
N SER A 59 12.15 6.80 -16.61
CA SER A 59 12.64 8.18 -16.54
C SER A 59 14.16 8.31 -16.69
N GLY A 60 14.89 7.20 -16.58
CA GLY A 60 16.34 7.16 -16.69
C GLY A 60 17.06 7.57 -15.40
N MET A 61 18.39 7.47 -15.41
CA MET A 61 19.21 7.88 -14.27
C MET A 61 19.40 9.39 -14.25
N SER A 62 19.26 10.00 -13.07
CA SER A 62 19.59 11.41 -12.87
C SER A 62 21.07 11.55 -12.49
N ASP A 63 21.77 12.46 -13.16
CA ASP A 63 23.12 12.87 -12.78
C ASP A 63 23.14 13.89 -11.63
N LYS A 64 21.97 14.30 -11.13
CA LYS A 64 21.88 15.31 -10.06
C LYS A 64 22.30 14.73 -8.73
N THR A 65 23.13 15.48 -8.01
CA THR A 65 23.42 15.17 -6.61
C THR A 65 22.26 15.60 -5.71
N ILE A 66 22.25 15.13 -4.46
CA ILE A 66 21.28 15.59 -3.45
C ILE A 66 21.36 17.12 -3.25
N ALA A 67 22.55 17.72 -3.37
CA ALA A 67 22.73 19.16 -3.26
C ALA A 67 22.07 19.90 -4.43
N ASP A 68 22.20 19.40 -5.66
CA ASP A 68 21.54 19.95 -6.83
C ASP A 68 20.02 19.87 -6.69
N ILE A 69 19.49 18.72 -6.23
CA ILE A 69 18.05 18.53 -6.00
C ILE A 69 17.53 19.53 -4.96
N LYS A 70 18.23 19.68 -3.82
CA LYS A 70 17.84 20.63 -2.76
C LYS A 70 17.85 22.07 -3.25
N ARG A 71 18.89 22.47 -3.99
CA ARG A 71 19.00 23.81 -4.59
C ARG A 71 17.84 24.07 -5.55
N ASP A 72 17.54 23.11 -6.41
CA ASP A 72 16.47 23.24 -7.42
C ASP A 72 15.09 23.39 -6.74
N VAL A 73 14.79 22.56 -5.74
CA VAL A 73 13.54 22.66 -4.95
C VAL A 73 13.47 23.98 -4.18
N ARG A 74 14.57 24.42 -3.56
CA ARG A 74 14.64 25.69 -2.82
C ARG A 74 14.36 26.89 -3.73
N LYS A 75 14.95 26.88 -4.93
CA LYS A 75 14.72 27.90 -5.96
C LYS A 75 13.27 27.90 -6.44
N GLU A 76 12.69 26.73 -6.67
CA GLU A 76 11.27 26.60 -7.09
C GLU A 76 10.30 27.12 -6.02
N LEU A 77 10.61 26.87 -4.73
CA LEU A 77 9.84 27.36 -3.60
C LEU A 77 10.13 28.83 -3.23
N GLY A 78 11.05 29.51 -3.93
CA GLY A 78 11.37 30.93 -3.70
C GLY A 78 12.04 31.23 -2.36
N ILE A 79 12.70 30.25 -1.74
CA ILE A 79 13.41 30.42 -0.47
C ILE A 79 14.85 30.84 -0.81
N ASP A 80 15.13 32.14 -0.83
CA ASP A 80 16.46 32.66 -1.17
C ASP A 80 17.49 32.35 -0.06
N ASP A 81 18.71 31.93 -0.44
CA ASP A 81 19.85 31.57 0.44
C ASP A 81 20.49 32.80 1.13
N THR A 82 19.71 33.83 1.46
CA THR A 82 20.22 35.11 2.00
C THR A 82 20.58 35.06 3.50
N SER A 83 20.58 33.90 4.17
CA SER A 83 20.85 33.82 5.62
C SER A 83 22.19 33.21 6.06
N ASP A 84 23.05 32.74 5.15
CA ASP A 84 24.35 32.12 5.52
C ASP A 84 25.56 33.05 5.31
N ALA A 85 25.34 34.37 5.39
CA ALA A 85 26.39 35.37 5.47
C ALA A 85 26.28 36.16 6.78
N ALA A 86 26.63 35.52 7.90
CA ALA A 86 26.94 36.16 9.18
C ALA A 86 27.99 35.34 9.94
#